data_AF-A0A8S0YHK6-F1
#
_entry.id   AF-A0A8S0YHK6-F1
#
_cell.length_a   1.000
_cell.length_b   1.000
_cell.length_c   1.000
_cell.angle_alpha   90.00
_cell.angle_beta   90.00
_cell.angle_gamma   90.00
#
_symmetry.space_group_name_H-M   'P 1'
#
loop_
_entity.id
_entity.type
_entity.pdbx_description
1 polymer ?
#
loop_
_entity_poly.entity_id
_entity_poly.type
_entity_poly.pdbx_seq_one_letter_code
_entity_poly.pdbx_strand_id
1 'polypeptide(L)'
;MNIERTIFAIDSHTMGEPTRVVVGGVPNIPGNTMPEKKAYLEEHMDYLRTAIMLEPRGHNDMFGSILTQPTTDKADIGIIFMDGGGYLNMCGHGSIGASTVAVETGIVKAVEPVTKLTLEAPAGLIQASVKVKNGSAKEVSITNVPAFLYKKDVEVEVPDVGKVVMDISFGGSFFAIVKAKNLGIEIEPKNAQKLIEVGMKIIKSVNQQVEIQHPTLSHIKTVDLCEIWGPAKSEDATYQNAVIFGQGQLDRSPCGTGTSAKMATLYARGELNINEDFVYESIINTKFKGKILGTTKVGDYDAVIPQITGSAYITGHNQFFIDPDDPVKYGFILK
;
A
#
# COMPACT_ATOMS: atom_id res chain seq x y z
N MET A 1 -24.35 24.28 12.65
CA MET A 1 -23.44 23.11 12.56
C MET A 1 -22.73 23.04 13.89
N ASN A 2 -22.97 21.99 14.66
CA ASN A 2 -22.23 21.75 15.90
C ASN A 2 -21.03 20.90 15.49
N ILE A 3 -19.84 21.49 15.38
CA ILE A 3 -18.68 20.75 14.87
C ILE A 3 -17.95 20.15 16.07
N GLU A 4 -18.08 18.83 16.27
CA GLU A 4 -17.29 18.09 17.27
C GLU A 4 -15.83 18.01 16.83
N ARG A 5 -15.60 17.83 15.52
CA ARG A 5 -14.27 17.68 14.95
C ARG A 5 -14.20 18.12 13.49
N THR A 6 -13.07 18.71 13.13
CA THR A 6 -12.67 18.98 11.74
C THR A 6 -11.39 18.22 11.43
N ILE A 7 -11.36 17.45 10.34
CA ILE A 7 -10.17 16.76 9.84
C ILE A 7 -9.76 17.40 8.52
N PHE A 8 -8.48 17.78 8.40
CA PHE A 8 -7.92 18.38 7.20
C PHE A 8 -7.19 17.31 6.40
N ALA A 9 -7.52 17.16 5.13
CA ALA A 9 -6.82 16.24 4.25
C ALA A 9 -6.58 16.83 2.87
N ILE A 10 -5.54 16.32 2.22
CA ILE A 10 -5.25 16.58 0.82
C ILE A 10 -5.45 15.26 0.09
N ASP A 11 -6.45 15.22 -0.78
CA ASP A 11 -6.70 14.05 -1.60
C ASP A 11 -5.79 14.13 -2.83
N SER A 12 -5.22 12.98 -3.15
CA SER A 12 -4.47 12.74 -4.38
C SER A 12 -4.85 11.36 -4.92
N HIS A 13 -4.35 11.02 -6.10
CA HIS A 13 -4.33 9.64 -6.56
C HIS A 13 -2.95 9.29 -7.10
N THR A 14 -2.51 8.06 -6.87
CA THR A 14 -1.26 7.52 -7.39
C THR A 14 -1.59 6.49 -8.45
N MET A 15 -1.40 6.85 -9.72
CA MET A 15 -1.69 5.95 -10.84
C MET A 15 -3.11 5.34 -10.79
N GLY A 16 -4.08 6.12 -10.29
CA GLY A 16 -5.49 5.77 -10.20
C GLY A 16 -5.98 5.38 -8.81
N GLU A 17 -5.09 4.95 -7.92
CA GLU A 17 -5.46 4.58 -6.56
C GLU A 17 -5.53 5.82 -5.66
N PRO A 18 -6.64 6.04 -4.93
CA PRO A 18 -6.81 7.23 -4.11
C PRO A 18 -5.79 7.28 -2.97
N THR A 19 -5.42 8.48 -2.53
CA THR A 19 -4.61 8.69 -1.34
C THR A 19 -5.09 9.96 -0.65
N ARG A 20 -5.91 9.77 0.38
CA ARG A 20 -6.32 10.82 1.32
C ARG A 20 -5.24 11.04 2.37
N VAL A 21 -4.47 12.12 2.25
CA VAL A 21 -3.38 12.45 3.18
C VAL A 21 -3.91 13.39 4.25
N VAL A 22 -4.12 12.88 5.47
CA VAL A 22 -4.56 13.69 6.60
C VAL A 22 -3.37 14.48 7.14
N VAL A 23 -3.53 15.81 7.13
CA VAL A 23 -2.50 16.78 7.50
C VAL A 23 -2.84 17.58 8.76
N GLY A 24 -4.03 17.39 9.33
CA GLY A 24 -4.44 18.05 10.57
C GLY A 24 -5.79 17.58 11.10
N GLY A 25 -6.10 17.95 12.34
CA GLY A 25 -7.38 17.62 13.01
C GLY A 25 -7.38 16.31 13.79
N VAL A 26 -6.27 15.58 13.77
CA VAL A 26 -6.04 14.36 14.57
C VAL A 26 -5.37 14.74 15.90
N PRO A 27 -5.88 14.27 17.06
CA PRO A 27 -5.22 14.44 18.36
C PRO A 27 -3.81 13.83 18.40
N ASN A 28 -3.06 14.12 19.45
CA ASN A 28 -1.80 13.42 19.69
C ASN A 28 -2.03 11.90 19.74
N ILE A 29 -1.19 11.13 19.06
CA ILE A 29 -1.23 9.67 19.01
C ILE A 29 -0.08 9.14 19.89
N PRO A 30 -0.36 8.61 21.10
CA PRO A 30 0.65 8.02 21.96
C PRO A 30 1.37 6.83 21.30
N GLY A 31 2.66 6.69 21.61
CA GLY A 31 3.52 5.60 21.14
C GLY A 31 4.96 6.06 20.93
N ASN A 32 5.91 5.26 21.39
CA ASN A 32 7.34 5.50 21.23
C ASN A 32 7.88 4.99 19.89
N THR A 33 7.09 4.19 19.17
CA THR A 33 7.42 3.66 17.85
C THR A 33 6.21 3.81 16.91
N MET A 34 6.45 3.84 15.60
CA MET A 34 5.35 3.87 14.62
C MET A 34 4.36 2.68 14.75
N PRO A 35 4.80 1.42 15.03
CA PRO A 35 3.90 0.34 15.37
C PRO A 35 3.04 0.59 16.62
N GLU A 36 3.60 1.18 17.68
CA GLU A 36 2.83 1.54 18.88
C GLU A 36 1.77 2.61 18.57
N LYS A 37 2.13 3.64 17.78
CA LYS A 37 1.17 4.66 17.34
C LYS A 37 0.05 4.07 16.49
N LYS A 38 0.38 3.13 15.59
CA LYS A 38 -0.60 2.41 14.79
C LYS A 38 -1.55 1.60 15.68
N ALA A 39 -1.02 0.83 16.62
CA ALA A 39 -1.82 0.04 17.56
C ALA A 39 -2.74 0.93 18.40
N TYR A 40 -2.26 2.11 18.86
CA TYR A 40 -3.09 3.06 19.58
C TYR A 40 -4.26 3.58 18.73
N LEU A 41 -4.02 3.87 17.44
CA LEU A 41 -5.10 4.26 16.52
C LEU A 41 -6.13 3.13 16.37
N GLU A 42 -5.66 1.90 16.14
CA GLU A 42 -6.50 0.70 16.02
C GLU A 42 -7.37 0.48 17.28
N GLU A 43 -6.79 0.60 18.47
CA GLU A 43 -7.45 0.27 19.73
C GLU A 43 -8.35 1.40 20.28
N HIS A 44 -7.99 2.66 20.03
CA HIS A 44 -8.61 3.80 20.71
C HIS A 44 -9.18 4.88 19.79
N MET A 45 -8.81 4.90 18.52
CA MET A 45 -9.14 6.02 17.62
C MET A 45 -9.62 5.59 16.23
N ASP A 46 -10.05 4.33 16.07
CA ASP A 46 -10.50 3.78 14.78
C ASP A 46 -11.70 4.55 14.19
N TYR A 47 -12.49 5.21 15.05
CA TYR A 47 -13.57 6.12 14.64
C TYR A 47 -13.09 7.23 13.69
N LEU A 48 -11.82 7.65 13.77
CA LEU A 48 -11.24 8.60 12.82
C LEU A 48 -11.12 7.98 11.45
N ARG A 49 -10.56 6.76 11.35
CA ARG A 49 -10.41 6.06 10.08
C ARG A 49 -11.77 5.81 9.45
N THR A 50 -12.71 5.22 10.19
CA THR A 50 -14.03 4.89 9.63
C THR A 50 -14.77 6.15 9.16
N ALA A 51 -14.67 7.27 9.90
CA ALA A 51 -15.32 8.53 9.53
C ALA A 51 -14.89 9.09 8.17
N ILE A 52 -13.62 8.89 7.77
CA ILE A 52 -13.07 9.49 6.55
C ILE A 52 -12.70 8.49 5.46
N MET A 53 -12.62 7.19 5.74
CA MET A 53 -12.41 6.16 4.71
C MET A 53 -13.74 5.63 4.18
N LEU A 54 -14.77 5.52 5.01
CA LEU A 54 -16.05 4.94 4.62
C LEU A 54 -17.03 5.99 4.08
N GLU A 55 -18.10 5.53 3.45
CA GLU A 55 -19.22 6.41 3.09
C GLU A 55 -19.79 7.08 4.35
N PRO A 56 -20.22 8.36 4.28
CA PRO A 56 -20.41 9.17 3.08
C PRO A 56 -19.21 10.03 2.67
N ARG A 57 -18.11 10.03 3.44
CA ARG A 57 -16.95 10.93 3.19
C ARG A 57 -15.90 10.28 2.29
N GLY A 58 -15.82 8.96 2.32
CA GLY A 58 -15.02 8.13 1.42
C GLY A 58 -15.91 7.18 0.63
N HIS A 59 -15.39 5.99 0.35
CA HIS A 59 -16.08 4.92 -0.38
C HIS A 59 -15.39 3.58 -0.05
N ASN A 60 -15.98 2.46 -0.47
CA ASN A 60 -15.46 1.12 -0.17
C ASN A 60 -13.97 0.94 -0.52
N ASP A 61 -13.51 1.66 -1.54
CA ASP A 61 -12.15 1.61 -2.08
C ASP A 61 -11.26 2.80 -1.69
N MET A 62 -11.65 3.59 -0.69
CA MET A 62 -10.82 4.70 -0.24
C MET A 62 -9.57 4.18 0.47
N PHE A 63 -8.46 4.88 0.22
CA PHE A 63 -7.18 4.65 0.89
C PHE A 63 -6.61 5.99 1.35
N GLY A 64 -5.92 5.99 2.48
CA GLY A 64 -5.36 7.20 3.05
C GLY A 64 -4.18 6.97 3.97
N SER A 65 -3.71 8.08 4.54
CA SER A 65 -2.68 8.09 5.56
C SER A 65 -2.88 9.24 6.53
N ILE A 66 -2.36 9.09 7.73
CA ILE A 66 -2.23 10.15 8.73
C ILE A 66 -0.76 10.53 8.80
N LEU A 67 -0.45 11.79 8.51
CA LEU A 67 0.89 12.33 8.77
C LEU A 67 1.02 12.63 10.27
N THR A 68 2.15 12.25 10.83
CA THR A 68 2.46 12.36 12.25
C THR A 68 3.90 12.87 12.43
N GLN A 69 4.25 13.24 13.66
CA GLN A 69 5.65 13.39 14.02
C GLN A 69 6.35 12.03 13.97
N PRO A 70 7.55 11.93 13.37
CA PRO A 70 8.34 10.70 13.42
C PRO A 70 8.74 10.38 14.87
N THR A 71 9.07 9.12 15.12
CA THR A 71 9.66 8.62 16.37
C THR A 71 11.18 8.53 16.33
N THR A 72 11.79 8.90 15.20
CA THR A 72 13.24 8.87 14.98
C THR A 72 13.74 10.16 14.32
N ASP A 73 15.01 10.52 14.58
CA ASP A 73 15.70 11.66 13.97
C ASP A 73 16.12 11.41 12.51
N LYS A 74 16.00 10.15 12.05
CA LYS A 74 16.31 9.73 10.67
C LYS A 74 15.18 9.97 9.69
N ALA A 75 14.01 10.40 10.15
CA ALA A 75 12.83 10.60 9.32
C ALA A 75 12.36 12.05 9.36
N ASP A 76 11.85 12.52 8.23
CA ASP A 76 11.27 13.85 8.11
C ASP A 76 9.79 13.85 8.55
N ILE A 77 9.07 12.76 8.28
CA ILE A 77 7.63 12.62 8.52
C ILE A 77 7.33 11.20 9.02
N GLY A 78 6.56 11.06 10.09
CA GLY A 78 5.94 9.79 10.47
C GLY A 78 4.64 9.59 9.68
N ILE A 79 4.35 8.38 9.20
CA ILE A 79 3.17 8.09 8.40
C ILE A 79 2.50 6.80 8.86
N ILE A 80 1.17 6.82 9.01
CA ILE A 80 0.36 5.63 9.29
C ILE A 80 -0.68 5.49 8.19
N PHE A 81 -0.67 4.36 7.49
CA PHE A 81 -1.58 4.08 6.39
C PHE A 81 -2.89 3.50 6.88
N MET A 82 -3.98 3.78 6.18
CA MET A 82 -5.31 3.29 6.53
C MET A 82 -6.18 3.08 5.30
N ASP A 83 -7.10 2.12 5.39
CA ASP A 83 -8.07 1.79 4.36
C ASP A 83 -9.48 1.57 4.98
N GLY A 84 -10.42 1.05 4.19
CA GLY A 84 -11.78 0.74 4.67
C GLY A 84 -11.82 -0.37 5.74
N GLY A 85 -10.80 -1.21 5.85
CA GLY A 85 -10.70 -2.33 6.77
C GLY A 85 -9.87 -2.08 8.04
N GLY A 86 -8.80 -1.28 7.98
CA GLY A 86 -7.89 -1.08 9.10
C GLY A 86 -6.67 -0.23 8.75
N TYR A 87 -5.55 -0.52 9.40
CA TYR A 87 -4.30 0.21 9.22
C TYR A 87 -3.18 -0.71 8.71
N LEU A 88 -2.40 -0.21 7.73
CA LEU A 88 -1.34 -1.00 7.09
C LEU A 88 0.05 -0.58 7.59
N ASN A 89 0.98 -1.54 7.58
CA ASN A 89 2.36 -1.29 8.01
C ASN A 89 3.18 -0.53 6.97
N MET A 90 2.86 -0.68 5.68
CA MET A 90 3.50 0.01 4.55
C MET A 90 2.48 0.09 3.40
N CYS A 91 2.39 1.22 2.70
CA CYS A 91 1.76 1.28 1.38
C CYS A 91 2.62 2.05 0.35
N GLY A 92 2.92 1.42 -0.80
CA GLY A 92 3.76 2.01 -1.82
C GLY A 92 3.10 3.18 -2.55
N HIS A 93 1.85 3.01 -3.01
CA HIS A 93 1.12 4.07 -3.67
C HIS A 93 0.84 5.22 -2.67
N GLY A 94 0.53 4.89 -1.41
CA GLY A 94 0.32 5.88 -0.35
C GLY A 94 1.57 6.68 -0.01
N SER A 95 2.75 6.04 -0.03
CA SER A 95 4.04 6.72 0.16
C SER A 95 4.37 7.68 -0.98
N ILE A 96 4.08 7.28 -2.23
CA ILE A 96 4.23 8.14 -3.41
C ILE A 96 3.28 9.34 -3.32
N GLY A 97 1.99 9.10 -3.04
CA GLY A 97 0.99 10.15 -2.87
C GLY A 97 1.34 11.13 -1.75
N ALA A 98 1.70 10.62 -0.57
CA ALA A 98 2.11 11.45 0.57
C ALA A 98 3.36 12.27 0.28
N SER A 99 4.35 11.70 -0.43
CA SER A 99 5.57 12.43 -0.83
C SER A 99 5.27 13.55 -1.83
N THR A 100 4.41 13.29 -2.82
CA THR A 100 3.92 14.31 -3.75
C THR A 100 3.20 15.42 -2.99
N VAL A 101 2.24 15.07 -2.13
CA VAL A 101 1.51 16.04 -1.30
C VAL A 101 2.47 16.86 -0.45
N ALA A 102 3.44 16.24 0.20
CA ALA A 102 4.38 16.93 1.07
C ALA A 102 5.21 17.98 0.33
N VAL A 103 5.69 17.65 -0.88
CA VAL A 103 6.48 18.57 -1.71
C VAL A 103 5.61 19.67 -2.33
N GLU A 104 4.48 19.31 -2.96
CA GLU A 104 3.65 20.27 -3.70
C GLU A 104 2.91 21.25 -2.78
N THR A 105 2.67 20.88 -1.53
CA THR A 105 2.01 21.76 -0.55
C THR A 105 2.96 22.46 0.43
N GLY A 106 4.27 22.23 0.27
CA GLY A 106 5.29 22.90 1.06
C GLY A 106 5.44 22.39 2.50
N ILE A 107 4.86 21.24 2.84
CA ILE A 107 5.16 20.52 4.09
C ILE A 107 6.65 20.19 4.15
N VAL A 108 7.22 19.81 3.00
CA VAL A 108 8.66 19.69 2.77
C VAL A 108 9.07 20.72 1.72
N LYS A 109 10.20 21.40 1.96
CA LYS A 109 10.75 22.36 1.01
C LYS A 109 11.16 21.66 -0.29
N ALA A 110 10.55 22.06 -1.40
CA ALA A 110 10.92 21.58 -2.73
C ALA A 110 12.35 22.04 -3.12
N VAL A 111 13.18 21.10 -3.53
CA VAL A 111 14.53 21.27 -4.07
C VAL A 111 14.62 20.57 -5.44
N GLU A 112 15.07 21.31 -6.46
CA GLU A 112 15.28 20.77 -7.81
C GLU A 112 16.73 20.30 -8.02
N PRO A 113 16.97 19.26 -8.84
CA PRO A 113 15.98 18.49 -9.61
C PRO A 113 15.32 17.36 -8.81
N VAL A 114 15.82 17.06 -7.61
CA VAL A 114 15.32 15.97 -6.76
C VAL A 114 15.23 16.46 -5.31
N THR A 115 14.03 16.38 -4.75
CA THR A 115 13.79 16.53 -3.31
C THR A 115 13.84 15.16 -2.65
N LYS A 116 14.64 15.02 -1.60
CA LYS A 116 14.70 13.78 -0.81
C LYS A 116 13.93 13.99 0.49
N LEU A 117 13.15 12.99 0.88
CA LEU A 117 12.53 12.91 2.20
C LEU A 117 12.49 11.45 2.65
N THR A 118 12.48 11.24 3.96
CA THR A 118 12.36 9.93 4.59
C THR A 118 11.07 9.87 5.38
N LEU A 119 10.21 8.92 5.02
CA LEU A 119 8.99 8.60 5.76
C LEU A 119 9.28 7.49 6.77
N GLU A 120 8.76 7.61 7.98
CA GLU A 120 8.78 6.53 8.98
C GLU A 120 7.41 5.87 9.04
N ALA A 121 7.30 4.64 8.53
CA ALA A 121 6.10 3.83 8.59
C ALA A 121 6.23 2.74 9.67
N PRO A 122 5.14 2.07 10.08
CA PRO A 122 5.23 0.94 11.00
C PRO A 122 6.16 -0.19 10.52
N ALA A 123 6.30 -0.39 9.21
CA ALA A 123 7.25 -1.35 8.63
C ALA A 123 8.72 -0.88 8.65
N GLY A 124 8.99 0.41 8.86
CA GLY A 124 10.32 1.00 8.86
C GLY A 124 10.46 2.26 8.02
N LEU A 125 11.72 2.65 7.76
CA LEU A 125 12.05 3.85 6.98
C LEU A 125 11.86 3.62 5.47
N ILE A 126 11.23 4.59 4.82
CA ILE A 126 11.00 4.62 3.37
C ILE A 126 11.69 5.87 2.83
N GLN A 127 12.70 5.68 1.98
CA GLN A 127 13.41 6.81 1.37
C GLN A 127 12.71 7.21 0.07
N ALA A 128 12.18 8.42 0.02
CA ALA A 128 11.54 8.96 -1.17
C ALA A 128 12.45 9.99 -1.86
N SER A 129 12.56 9.86 -3.18
CA SER A 129 13.20 10.82 -4.08
C SER A 129 12.14 11.35 -5.04
N VAL A 130 11.70 12.58 -4.82
CA VAL A 130 10.71 13.27 -5.63
C VAL A 130 11.44 14.06 -6.70
N LYS A 131 11.22 13.71 -7.97
CA LYS A 131 11.69 14.48 -9.12
C LYS A 131 10.85 15.74 -9.23
N VAL A 132 11.47 16.89 -9.07
CA VAL A 132 10.80 18.20 -9.11
C VAL A 132 11.23 18.96 -10.35
N LYS A 133 10.26 19.56 -11.03
CA LYS A 133 10.49 20.45 -12.17
C LYS A 133 9.48 21.59 -12.15
N ASN A 134 9.99 22.82 -12.18
CA ASN A 134 9.20 24.05 -12.08
C ASN A 134 8.31 24.05 -10.82
N GLY A 135 8.87 23.61 -9.68
CA GLY A 135 8.18 23.55 -8.39
C GLY A 135 7.11 22.46 -8.26
N SER A 136 6.90 21.60 -9.26
CA SER A 136 5.91 20.51 -9.21
C SER A 136 6.58 19.14 -9.21
N ALA A 137 6.03 18.22 -8.42
CA ALA A 137 6.44 16.82 -8.35
C ALA A 137 6.02 16.09 -9.64
N LYS A 138 6.96 15.38 -10.27
CA LYS A 138 6.72 14.67 -11.54
C LYS A 138 6.65 13.17 -11.37
N GLU A 139 7.61 12.63 -10.64
CA GLU A 139 7.73 11.20 -10.33
C GLU A 139 8.30 11.10 -8.92
N VAL A 140 7.90 10.09 -8.17
CA VAL A 140 8.47 9.74 -6.86
C VAL A 140 9.03 8.34 -6.96
N SER A 141 10.31 8.20 -6.64
CA SER A 141 10.95 6.91 -6.40
C SER A 141 11.02 6.65 -4.90
N ILE A 142 10.43 5.56 -4.44
CA ILE A 142 10.58 5.07 -3.07
C ILE A 142 11.54 3.89 -3.05
N THR A 143 12.57 3.95 -2.22
CA THR A 143 13.33 2.76 -1.81
C THR A 143 12.60 2.18 -0.61
N ASN A 144 12.04 1.00 -0.81
CA ASN A 144 11.20 0.33 0.16
C ASN A 144 12.06 -0.42 1.21
N VAL A 145 11.41 -0.90 2.27
CA VAL A 145 11.98 -1.88 3.18
C VAL A 145 12.41 -3.15 2.43
N PRO A 146 13.36 -3.94 2.96
CA PRO A 146 13.79 -5.16 2.32
C PRO A 146 12.63 -6.11 2.00
N ALA A 147 12.59 -6.62 0.77
CA ALA A 147 11.56 -7.53 0.28
C ALA A 147 12.16 -8.92 0.05
N PHE A 148 11.43 -9.99 0.35
CA PHE A 148 11.95 -11.36 0.25
C PHE A 148 10.85 -12.36 -0.05
N LEU A 149 11.21 -13.40 -0.80
CA LEU A 149 10.35 -14.58 -0.96
C LEU A 149 10.34 -15.37 0.35
N TYR A 150 9.17 -15.58 0.95
CA TYR A 150 9.01 -16.22 2.24
C TYR A 150 8.73 -17.72 2.11
N LYS A 151 7.76 -18.11 1.29
CA LYS A 151 7.46 -19.51 0.97
C LYS A 151 7.15 -19.64 -0.51
N LYS A 152 7.70 -20.67 -1.14
CA LYS A 152 7.58 -20.92 -2.58
C LYS A 152 6.61 -22.07 -2.86
N ASP A 153 5.83 -21.96 -3.93
CA ASP A 153 4.96 -23.03 -4.45
C ASP A 153 4.05 -23.64 -3.36
N VAL A 154 3.50 -22.79 -2.49
CA VAL A 154 2.59 -23.17 -1.40
C VAL A 154 1.24 -23.55 -1.98
N GLU A 155 0.72 -24.70 -1.56
CA GLU A 155 -0.59 -25.20 -1.99
C GLU A 155 -1.61 -24.95 -0.87
N VAL A 156 -2.73 -24.31 -1.22
CA VAL A 156 -3.82 -23.98 -0.29
C VAL A 156 -5.14 -24.41 -0.91
N GLU A 157 -6.01 -25.05 -0.12
CA GLU A 157 -7.38 -25.39 -0.54
C GLU A 157 -8.27 -24.16 -0.35
N VAL A 158 -8.87 -23.66 -1.44
CA VAL A 158 -9.67 -22.43 -1.45
C VAL A 158 -11.14 -22.77 -1.75
N PRO A 159 -12.10 -22.40 -0.87
CA PRO A 159 -13.51 -22.72 -1.07
C PRO A 159 -14.08 -22.25 -2.41
N ASP A 160 -14.72 -23.17 -3.14
CA ASP A 160 -15.30 -22.98 -4.49
C ASP A 160 -14.31 -22.60 -5.60
N VAL A 161 -13.00 -22.67 -5.32
CA VAL A 161 -11.92 -22.46 -6.29
C VAL A 161 -11.10 -23.74 -6.47
N GLY A 162 -10.92 -24.50 -5.38
CA GLY A 162 -10.12 -25.72 -5.32
C GLY A 162 -8.69 -25.43 -4.88
N LYS A 163 -7.78 -26.33 -5.27
CA LYS A 163 -6.36 -26.26 -4.92
C LYS A 163 -5.65 -25.14 -5.69
N VAL A 164 -5.13 -24.14 -4.98
CA VAL A 164 -4.41 -23.01 -5.56
C VAL A 164 -2.93 -23.06 -5.14
N VAL A 165 -2.04 -23.02 -6.13
CA VAL A 165 -0.59 -22.89 -5.90
C VAL A 165 -0.18 -21.42 -5.97
N MET A 166 0.55 -20.95 -4.95
CA MET A 166 0.95 -19.56 -4.80
C MET A 166 2.34 -19.42 -4.17
N ASP A 167 2.97 -18.28 -4.42
CA ASP A 167 4.12 -17.85 -3.62
C ASP A 167 3.62 -16.95 -2.48
N ILE A 168 4.29 -17.02 -1.32
CA ILE A 168 4.13 -16.03 -0.25
C ILE A 168 5.40 -15.19 -0.21
N SER A 169 5.26 -13.88 -0.39
CA SER A 169 6.39 -12.95 -0.46
C SER A 169 6.09 -11.70 0.34
N PHE A 170 7.13 -11.11 0.92
CA PHE A 170 7.06 -9.87 1.69
C PHE A 170 7.62 -8.70 0.90
N GLY A 171 6.90 -7.58 0.89
CA GLY A 171 7.30 -6.32 0.24
C GLY A 171 6.93 -5.08 1.05
N GLY A 172 6.88 -5.19 2.39
CA GLY A 172 6.29 -4.22 3.31
C GLY A 172 5.01 -4.76 3.99
N SER A 173 4.30 -5.63 3.29
CA SER A 173 3.27 -6.54 3.78
C SER A 173 3.48 -7.92 3.16
N PHE A 174 2.89 -8.97 3.72
CA PHE A 174 2.89 -10.30 3.10
C PHE A 174 1.79 -10.41 2.04
N PHE A 175 2.14 -10.99 0.90
CA PHE A 175 1.27 -11.24 -0.24
C PHE A 175 1.15 -12.72 -0.54
N ALA A 176 -0.07 -13.18 -0.83
CA ALA A 176 -0.31 -14.39 -1.60
C ALA A 176 -0.26 -14.05 -3.10
N ILE A 177 0.78 -14.49 -3.81
CA ILE A 177 1.03 -14.18 -5.22
C ILE A 177 0.60 -15.38 -6.09
N VAL A 178 -0.44 -15.17 -6.90
CA VAL A 178 -1.13 -16.24 -7.65
C VAL A 178 -1.17 -15.90 -9.13
N LYS A 179 -0.89 -16.89 -9.99
CA LYS A 179 -1.05 -16.71 -11.45
C LYS A 179 -2.53 -16.71 -11.81
N ALA A 180 -2.99 -15.67 -12.51
CA ALA A 180 -4.37 -15.53 -13.00
C ALA A 180 -4.83 -16.75 -13.84
N LYS A 181 -3.91 -17.31 -14.64
CA LYS A 181 -4.16 -18.54 -15.42
C LYS A 181 -4.56 -19.75 -14.56
N ASN A 182 -4.05 -19.85 -13.34
CA ASN A 182 -4.36 -20.96 -12.43
C ASN A 182 -5.78 -20.81 -11.84
N LEU A 183 -6.35 -19.61 -11.89
CA LEU A 183 -7.70 -19.31 -11.43
C LEU A 183 -8.72 -19.31 -12.59
N GLY A 184 -8.26 -19.32 -13.84
CA GLY A 184 -9.13 -19.18 -15.01
C GLY A 184 -9.79 -17.79 -15.11
N ILE A 185 -9.15 -16.75 -14.56
CA ILE A 185 -9.69 -15.38 -14.54
C ILE A 185 -8.74 -14.45 -15.32
N GLU A 186 -9.29 -13.62 -16.20
CA GLU A 186 -8.55 -12.55 -16.87
C GLU A 186 -8.51 -11.29 -16.00
N ILE A 187 -7.38 -10.59 -15.99
CA ILE A 187 -7.23 -9.33 -15.25
C ILE A 187 -7.84 -8.19 -16.07
N GLU A 188 -9.13 -7.92 -15.83
CA GLU A 188 -9.92 -6.90 -16.53
C GLU A 188 -10.89 -6.19 -15.61
N PRO A 189 -11.19 -4.89 -15.86
CA PRO A 189 -12.20 -4.17 -15.09
C PRO A 189 -13.55 -4.89 -15.06
N LYS A 190 -13.96 -5.53 -16.16
CA LYS A 190 -15.21 -6.31 -16.24
C LYS A 190 -15.25 -7.51 -15.26
N ASN A 191 -14.08 -7.99 -14.83
CA ASN A 191 -13.91 -9.12 -13.91
C ASN A 191 -13.57 -8.66 -12.47
N ALA A 192 -13.60 -7.35 -12.17
CA ALA A 192 -13.18 -6.81 -10.88
C ALA A 192 -13.85 -7.50 -9.69
N GLN A 193 -15.17 -7.67 -9.74
CA GLN A 193 -15.92 -8.34 -8.67
C GLN A 193 -15.45 -9.79 -8.45
N LYS A 194 -15.20 -10.54 -9.53
CA LYS A 194 -14.74 -11.92 -9.44
C LYS A 194 -13.32 -12.01 -8.88
N LEU A 195 -12.45 -11.08 -9.27
CA LEU A 195 -11.10 -10.96 -8.72
C LEU A 195 -11.14 -10.68 -7.21
N ILE A 196 -11.98 -9.74 -6.77
CA ILE A 196 -12.19 -9.41 -5.36
C ILE A 196 -12.65 -10.64 -4.58
N GLU A 197 -13.71 -11.32 -5.04
CA GLU A 197 -14.26 -12.51 -4.37
C GLU A 197 -13.21 -13.61 -4.19
N VAL A 198 -12.46 -13.92 -5.25
CA VAL A 198 -11.43 -14.97 -5.22
C VAL A 198 -10.22 -14.55 -4.40
N GLY A 199 -9.76 -13.30 -4.53
CA GLY A 199 -8.65 -12.77 -3.73
C GLY A 199 -8.94 -12.80 -2.24
N MET A 200 -10.14 -12.38 -1.81
CA MET A 200 -10.54 -12.43 -0.39
C MET A 200 -10.63 -13.86 0.14
N LYS A 201 -11.13 -14.80 -0.67
CA LYS A 201 -11.14 -16.23 -0.32
C LYS A 201 -9.72 -16.78 -0.17
N ILE A 202 -8.79 -16.40 -1.03
CA ILE A 202 -7.38 -16.80 -0.96
C ILE A 202 -6.75 -16.26 0.33
N ILE A 203 -6.87 -14.96 0.61
CA ILE A 203 -6.33 -14.34 1.84
C ILE A 203 -6.82 -15.09 3.09
N LYS A 204 -8.13 -15.33 3.17
CA LYS A 204 -8.73 -16.06 4.29
C LYS A 204 -8.16 -17.48 4.40
N SER A 205 -8.07 -18.20 3.28
CA SER A 205 -7.64 -19.60 3.27
C SER A 205 -6.16 -19.74 3.64
N VAL A 206 -5.30 -18.82 3.16
CA VAL A 206 -3.87 -18.79 3.49
C VAL A 206 -3.67 -18.56 4.98
N ASN A 207 -4.32 -17.56 5.57
CA ASN A 207 -4.20 -17.27 7.00
C ASN A 207 -4.76 -18.37 7.90
N GLN A 208 -5.60 -19.28 7.38
CA GLN A 208 -6.11 -20.44 8.11
C GLN A 208 -5.19 -21.67 8.01
N GLN A 209 -4.42 -21.79 6.92
CA GLN A 209 -3.68 -23.00 6.58
C GLN A 209 -2.16 -22.84 6.69
N VAL A 210 -1.66 -21.60 6.75
CA VAL A 210 -0.23 -21.29 6.73
C VAL A 210 0.12 -20.35 7.88
N GLU A 211 1.11 -20.75 8.69
CA GLU A 211 1.66 -19.88 9.72
C GLU A 211 2.59 -18.82 9.10
N ILE A 212 2.31 -17.55 9.41
CA ILE A 212 3.02 -16.38 8.92
C ILE A 212 3.64 -15.65 10.11
N GLN A 213 4.94 -15.40 10.04
CA GLN A 213 5.65 -14.57 11.02
C GLN A 213 6.79 -13.85 10.30
N HIS A 214 6.79 -12.52 10.33
CA HIS A 214 7.94 -11.78 9.82
C HIS A 214 9.17 -12.05 10.70
N PRO A 215 10.36 -12.33 10.12
CA PRO A 215 11.52 -12.82 10.89
C PRO A 215 12.03 -11.86 11.97
N THR A 216 11.86 -10.55 11.75
CA THR A 216 12.40 -9.49 12.63
C THR A 216 11.34 -8.53 13.14
N LEU A 217 10.08 -8.68 12.74
CA LEU A 217 8.98 -7.77 13.08
C LEU A 217 7.85 -8.57 13.71
N SER A 218 7.88 -8.69 15.03
CA SER A 218 6.95 -9.55 15.79
C SER A 218 5.48 -9.17 15.63
N HIS A 219 5.16 -7.96 15.18
CA HIS A 219 3.78 -7.49 14.97
C HIS A 219 3.20 -7.85 13.59
N ILE A 220 4.00 -8.37 12.65
CA ILE A 220 3.55 -8.76 11.30
C ILE A 220 3.41 -10.28 11.23
N LYS A 221 2.16 -10.76 11.19
CA LYS A 221 1.82 -12.19 11.36
C LYS A 221 0.76 -12.74 10.40
N THR A 222 0.40 -11.98 9.37
CA THR A 222 -0.70 -12.31 8.46
C THR A 222 -0.33 -11.99 7.03
N VAL A 223 -0.92 -12.72 6.09
CA VAL A 223 -0.99 -12.32 4.68
C VAL A 223 -2.18 -11.40 4.55
N ASP A 224 -1.95 -10.13 4.22
CA ASP A 224 -3.00 -9.13 4.19
C ASP A 224 -3.52 -8.86 2.77
N LEU A 225 -2.77 -9.31 1.75
CA LEU A 225 -3.04 -9.00 0.35
C LEU A 225 -2.91 -10.25 -0.54
N CYS A 226 -3.73 -10.30 -1.59
CA CYS A 226 -3.60 -11.27 -2.67
C CYS A 226 -3.26 -10.53 -3.97
N GLU A 227 -2.12 -10.87 -4.57
CA GLU A 227 -1.72 -10.39 -5.89
C GLU A 227 -2.05 -11.46 -6.94
N ILE A 228 -3.00 -11.15 -7.82
CA ILE A 228 -3.32 -11.98 -8.98
C ILE A 228 -2.60 -11.38 -10.18
N TRP A 229 -1.69 -12.15 -10.80
CA TRP A 229 -0.83 -11.64 -11.86
C TRP A 229 -0.85 -12.48 -13.14
N GLY A 230 -0.52 -11.85 -14.27
CA GLY A 230 -0.50 -12.48 -15.58
C GLY A 230 0.32 -11.71 -16.61
N PRO A 231 0.26 -12.12 -17.89
CA PRO A 231 0.87 -11.38 -18.99
C PRO A 231 0.39 -9.92 -19.01
N ALA A 232 1.29 -9.00 -19.34
CA ALA A 232 0.93 -7.61 -19.58
C ALA A 232 0.00 -7.46 -20.80
N LYS A 233 -0.76 -6.36 -20.83
CA LYS A 233 -1.53 -5.97 -22.02
C LYS A 233 -0.84 -4.89 -22.83
N SER A 234 -0.04 -4.06 -22.15
CA SER A 234 0.77 -3.03 -22.78
C SER A 234 2.12 -3.61 -23.22
N GLU A 235 2.60 -3.23 -24.39
CA GLU A 235 3.91 -3.69 -24.92
C GLU A 235 5.10 -3.23 -24.06
N ASP A 236 4.94 -2.12 -23.33
CA ASP A 236 5.95 -1.51 -22.46
C ASP A 236 5.87 -2.01 -21.00
N ALA A 237 5.09 -3.06 -20.71
CA ALA A 237 4.98 -3.66 -19.38
C ALA A 237 5.47 -5.12 -19.36
N THR A 238 6.10 -5.52 -18.26
CA THR A 238 6.61 -6.88 -18.05
C THR A 238 5.46 -7.84 -17.73
N TYR A 239 4.60 -7.45 -16.79
CA TYR A 239 3.41 -8.20 -16.35
C TYR A 239 2.27 -7.24 -16.00
N GLN A 240 1.09 -7.81 -15.79
CA GLN A 240 -0.06 -7.14 -15.20
C GLN A 240 -0.44 -7.76 -13.86
N ASN A 241 -0.95 -6.96 -12.92
CA ASN A 241 -1.55 -7.45 -11.69
C ASN A 241 -2.90 -6.79 -11.34
N ALA A 242 -3.60 -7.48 -10.43
CA ALA A 242 -4.69 -6.98 -9.63
C ALA A 242 -4.41 -7.37 -8.17
N VAL A 243 -4.34 -6.39 -7.27
CA VAL A 243 -4.13 -6.63 -5.84
C VAL A 243 -5.43 -6.43 -5.07
N ILE A 244 -5.82 -7.46 -4.33
CA ILE A 244 -7.00 -7.48 -3.48
C ILE A 244 -6.56 -7.37 -2.03
N PHE A 245 -7.23 -6.52 -1.25
CA PHE A 245 -6.90 -6.27 0.15
C PHE A 245 -8.09 -5.70 0.94
N GLY A 246 -7.85 -5.40 2.22
CA GLY A 246 -8.82 -4.72 3.08
C GLY A 246 -10.14 -5.48 3.20
N GLN A 247 -11.26 -4.78 2.98
CA GLN A 247 -12.62 -5.35 3.05
C GLN A 247 -13.18 -5.75 1.67
N GLY A 248 -12.32 -6.18 0.75
CA GLY A 248 -12.69 -6.46 -0.64
C GLY A 248 -12.42 -5.27 -1.56
N GLN A 249 -11.30 -4.59 -1.33
CA GLN A 249 -10.80 -3.50 -2.17
C GLN A 249 -9.92 -4.08 -3.29
N LEU A 250 -9.84 -3.35 -4.40
CA LEU A 250 -9.02 -3.71 -5.56
C LEU A 250 -8.11 -2.55 -5.96
N ASP A 251 -6.79 -2.67 -5.77
CA ASP A 251 -5.84 -1.58 -6.07
C ASP A 251 -5.89 -1.21 -7.57
N ARG A 252 -6.10 0.08 -7.87
CA ARG A 252 -6.10 0.66 -9.21
C ARG A 252 -4.68 0.97 -9.69
N SER A 253 -3.74 1.12 -8.75
CA SER A 253 -2.32 1.17 -9.05
C SER A 253 -1.75 -0.23 -9.21
N PRO A 254 -0.52 -0.39 -9.73
CA PRO A 254 0.15 -1.69 -9.76
C PRO A 254 0.62 -2.20 -8.38
N CYS A 255 0.23 -1.52 -7.29
CA CYS A 255 0.59 -1.79 -5.91
C CYS A 255 2.11 -1.80 -5.66
N GLY A 256 2.65 -0.76 -4.99
CA GLY A 256 4.11 -0.67 -4.80
C GLY A 256 4.71 -1.75 -3.89
N THR A 257 3.98 -2.16 -2.85
CA THR A 257 4.38 -3.29 -1.98
C THR A 257 4.25 -4.63 -2.70
N GLY A 258 3.20 -4.83 -3.51
CA GLY A 258 3.05 -6.00 -4.38
C GLY A 258 4.16 -6.07 -5.43
N THR A 259 4.44 -4.96 -6.11
CA THR A 259 5.58 -4.83 -7.04
C THR A 259 6.92 -5.17 -6.37
N SER A 260 7.13 -4.74 -5.12
CA SER A 260 8.32 -5.10 -4.34
C SER A 260 8.39 -6.60 -4.04
N ALA A 261 7.28 -7.20 -3.58
CA ALA A 261 7.17 -8.63 -3.28
C ALA A 261 7.33 -9.49 -4.55
N LYS A 262 6.80 -9.03 -5.69
CA LYS A 262 6.92 -9.65 -7.00
C LYS A 262 8.36 -9.64 -7.49
N MET A 263 9.05 -8.50 -7.43
CA MET A 263 10.47 -8.42 -7.80
C MET A 263 11.33 -9.33 -6.92
N ALA A 264 11.08 -9.39 -5.60
CA ALA A 264 11.76 -10.33 -4.71
C ALA A 264 11.52 -11.79 -5.11
N THR A 265 10.28 -12.13 -5.51
CA THR A 265 9.92 -13.47 -5.99
C THR A 265 10.63 -13.81 -7.30
N LEU A 266 10.63 -12.90 -8.27
CA LEU A 266 11.31 -13.08 -9.55
C LEU A 266 12.82 -13.22 -9.36
N TYR A 267 13.43 -12.39 -8.52
CA TYR A 267 14.85 -12.46 -8.19
C TYR A 267 15.22 -13.80 -7.56
N ALA A 268 14.46 -14.26 -6.56
CA ALA A 268 14.70 -15.56 -5.91
C ALA A 268 14.52 -16.75 -6.87
N ARG A 269 13.78 -16.56 -7.97
CA ARG A 269 13.63 -17.54 -9.06
C ARG A 269 14.66 -17.39 -10.18
N GLY A 270 15.54 -16.39 -10.12
CA GLY A 270 16.50 -16.08 -11.19
C GLY A 270 15.87 -15.48 -12.44
N GLU A 271 14.67 -14.92 -12.33
CA GLU A 271 13.86 -14.35 -13.42
C GLU A 271 13.97 -12.82 -13.52
N LEU A 272 14.68 -12.16 -12.59
CA LEU A 272 14.93 -10.71 -12.61
C LEU A 272 16.29 -10.43 -11.96
N ASN A 273 17.13 -9.59 -12.58
CA ASN A 273 18.45 -9.25 -12.07
C ASN A 273 18.48 -7.90 -11.32
N ILE A 274 19.57 -7.68 -10.56
CA ILE A 274 19.86 -6.37 -9.97
C ILE A 274 20.02 -5.34 -11.11
N ASN A 275 19.45 -4.15 -10.91
CA ASN A 275 19.40 -3.03 -11.86
C ASN A 275 18.60 -3.25 -13.14
N GLU A 276 17.98 -4.42 -13.32
CA GLU A 276 17.07 -4.69 -14.43
C GLU A 276 15.76 -3.91 -14.23
N ASP A 277 15.25 -3.31 -15.31
CA ASP A 277 14.00 -2.56 -15.28
C ASP A 277 12.81 -3.53 -15.27
N PHE A 278 11.94 -3.38 -14.29
CA PHE A 278 10.68 -4.11 -14.19
C PHE A 278 9.53 -3.13 -14.34
N VAL A 279 8.59 -3.37 -15.24
CA VAL A 279 7.40 -2.50 -15.38
C VAL A 279 6.17 -3.31 -15.07
N TYR A 280 5.47 -2.93 -14.00
CA TYR A 280 4.23 -3.60 -13.60
C TYR A 280 3.04 -2.73 -13.97
N GLU A 281 2.08 -3.32 -14.66
CA GLU A 281 0.84 -2.68 -15.07
C GLU A 281 -0.34 -3.11 -14.17
N SER A 282 -1.26 -2.20 -13.89
CA SER A 282 -2.46 -2.47 -13.08
C SER A 282 -3.63 -2.95 -13.93
N ILE A 283 -4.76 -3.28 -13.28
CA ILE A 283 -6.01 -3.63 -13.95
C ILE A 283 -6.59 -2.52 -14.85
N ILE A 284 -6.20 -1.25 -14.62
CA ILE A 284 -6.58 -0.10 -15.45
C ILE A 284 -5.41 0.42 -16.31
N ASN A 285 -4.41 -0.43 -16.56
CA ASN A 285 -3.26 -0.17 -17.44
C ASN A 285 -2.31 0.97 -16.99
N THR A 286 -2.45 1.45 -15.75
CA THR A 286 -1.46 2.38 -15.17
C THR A 286 -0.22 1.59 -14.71
N LYS A 287 0.91 2.28 -14.49
CA LYS A 287 2.22 1.63 -14.39
C LYS A 287 3.08 2.12 -13.23
N PHE A 288 3.87 1.21 -12.68
CA PHE A 288 5.01 1.50 -11.84
C PHE A 288 6.27 0.92 -12.49
N LYS A 289 7.38 1.62 -12.27
CA LYS A 289 8.71 1.12 -12.63
C LYS A 289 9.36 0.59 -11.36
N GLY A 290 9.84 -0.63 -11.40
CA GLY A 290 10.55 -1.31 -10.35
C GLY A 290 12.00 -1.52 -10.74
N LYS A 291 12.89 -1.48 -9.74
CA LYS A 291 14.29 -1.86 -9.88
C LYS A 291 14.79 -2.48 -8.59
N ILE A 292 15.56 -3.56 -8.68
CA ILE A 292 16.31 -4.09 -7.53
C ILE A 292 17.63 -3.34 -7.46
N LEU A 293 17.85 -2.58 -6.38
CA LEU A 293 19.07 -1.80 -6.19
C LEU A 293 20.23 -2.62 -5.60
N GLY A 294 19.91 -3.73 -4.94
CA GLY A 294 20.87 -4.59 -4.28
C GLY A 294 20.19 -5.68 -3.46
N THR A 295 20.99 -6.41 -2.69
CA THR A 295 20.52 -7.49 -1.83
C THR A 295 20.90 -7.25 -0.37
N THR A 296 20.21 -7.93 0.53
CA THR A 296 20.45 -7.92 1.97
C THR A 296 19.85 -9.20 2.60
N LYS A 297 19.80 -9.28 3.93
CA LYS A 297 19.16 -10.35 4.69
C LYS A 297 18.04 -9.80 5.58
N VAL A 298 16.99 -10.59 5.76
CA VAL A 298 15.96 -10.38 6.80
C VAL A 298 15.81 -11.68 7.58
N GLY A 299 16.41 -11.75 8.77
CA GLY A 299 16.63 -13.03 9.44
C GLY A 299 17.43 -13.96 8.52
N ASP A 300 16.90 -15.16 8.26
CA ASP A 300 17.55 -16.14 7.40
C ASP A 300 17.25 -15.95 5.89
N TYR A 301 16.30 -15.08 5.55
CA TYR A 301 15.83 -14.91 4.18
C TYR A 301 16.73 -13.99 3.35
N ASP A 302 17.08 -14.43 2.14
CA ASP A 302 17.67 -13.56 1.12
C ASP A 302 16.64 -12.53 0.66
N ALA A 303 17.01 -11.26 0.79
CA ALA A 303 16.15 -10.13 0.51
C ALA A 303 16.77 -9.22 -0.55
N VAL A 304 15.90 -8.51 -1.26
CA VAL A 304 16.25 -7.45 -2.20
C VAL A 304 15.95 -6.10 -1.57
N ILE A 305 16.60 -5.06 -2.09
CA ILE A 305 16.27 -3.65 -1.80
C ILE A 305 15.53 -3.11 -3.04
N PRO A 306 14.19 -3.13 -3.04
CA PRO A 306 13.43 -2.71 -4.21
C PRO A 306 13.20 -1.19 -4.20
N GLN A 307 13.32 -0.59 -5.38
CA GLN A 307 12.88 0.76 -5.66
C GLN A 307 11.64 0.72 -6.54
N ILE A 308 10.64 1.50 -6.19
CA ILE A 308 9.40 1.68 -6.96
C ILE A 308 9.26 3.14 -7.35
N THR A 309 8.96 3.40 -8.63
CA THR A 309 8.73 4.74 -9.16
C THR A 309 7.33 4.84 -9.75
N GLY A 310 6.62 5.89 -9.37
CA GLY A 310 5.31 6.25 -9.92
C GLY A 310 5.03 7.74 -9.81
N SER A 311 3.86 8.15 -10.28
CA SER A 311 3.40 9.54 -10.21
C SER A 311 2.08 9.63 -9.43
N ALA A 312 1.93 10.71 -8.68
CA ALA A 312 0.68 11.05 -8.02
C ALA A 312 0.25 12.46 -8.39
N TYR A 313 -1.05 12.72 -8.30
CA TYR A 313 -1.66 14.00 -8.65
C TYR A 313 -2.63 14.40 -7.55
N ILE A 314 -2.51 15.63 -7.04
CA ILE A 314 -3.45 16.20 -6.07
C ILE A 314 -4.80 16.38 -6.76
N THR A 315 -5.87 15.91 -6.11
CA THR A 315 -7.25 16.00 -6.60
C THR A 315 -8.11 16.95 -5.77
N GLY A 316 -7.70 17.29 -4.54
CA GLY A 316 -8.44 18.27 -3.74
C GLY A 316 -7.84 18.57 -2.37
N HIS A 317 -8.27 19.71 -1.80
CA HIS A 317 -8.08 20.05 -0.40
C HIS A 317 -9.43 19.94 0.30
N ASN A 318 -9.48 19.14 1.37
CA ASN A 318 -10.72 18.79 2.03
C ASN A 318 -10.70 19.19 3.51
N GLN A 319 -11.87 19.60 3.99
CA GLN A 319 -12.19 19.75 5.41
C GLN A 319 -13.38 18.85 5.71
N PHE A 320 -13.15 17.78 6.45
CA PHE A 320 -14.20 16.85 6.87
C PHE A 320 -14.74 17.27 8.23
N PHE A 321 -16.05 17.55 8.27
CA PHE A 321 -16.74 17.92 9.49
C PHE A 321 -17.45 16.68 10.07
N ILE A 322 -17.30 16.51 11.38
CA ILE A 322 -18.01 15.50 12.18
C ILE A 322 -18.94 16.27 13.12
N ASP A 323 -20.24 16.19 12.84
CA ASP A 323 -21.29 16.73 13.69
C ASP A 323 -21.67 15.66 14.72
N PRO A 324 -21.75 15.95 16.03
CA PRO A 324 -22.05 14.95 17.03
C PRO A 324 -23.46 14.35 16.88
N ASP A 325 -24.37 15.09 16.22
CA ASP A 325 -25.76 14.69 15.97
C ASP A 325 -25.95 13.97 14.61
N ASP A 326 -24.89 13.84 13.80
CA ASP A 326 -24.93 13.07 12.54
C ASP A 326 -25.06 11.56 12.84
N PRO A 327 -26.15 10.89 12.40
CA PRO A 327 -26.42 9.49 12.70
C PRO A 327 -25.41 8.52 12.05
N VAL A 328 -24.66 8.98 11.06
CA VAL A 328 -23.62 8.21 10.35
C VAL A 328 -22.25 8.89 10.46
N LYS A 329 -22.02 9.62 11.56
CA LYS A 329 -20.80 10.42 11.74
C LYS A 329 -19.49 9.64 11.60
N TYR A 330 -19.49 8.35 11.91
CA TYR A 330 -18.33 7.46 11.76
C TYR A 330 -18.43 6.49 10.57
N GLY A 331 -19.33 6.78 9.64
CA GLY A 331 -19.47 6.10 8.35
C GLY A 331 -20.16 4.74 8.39
N PHE A 332 -20.35 4.15 7.21
CA PHE A 332 -20.98 2.85 7.01
C PHE A 332 -20.44 2.13 5.76
N ILE A 333 -20.76 0.85 5.62
CA ILE A 333 -20.43 0.02 4.45
C ILE A 333 -21.72 -0.63 3.95
N LEU A 334 -21.93 -0.61 2.63
CA LEU A 334 -22.91 -1.44 1.94
C LEU A 334 -22.16 -2.54 1.19
N LYS A 335 -22.49 -3.80 1.45
CA LYS A 335 -21.88 -4.97 0.81
C LYS A 335 -22.93 -5.70 -0.04
#